data_AF-A0A3B0UL23-F1
#
_entry.id   AF-A0A3B0UL23-F1
#
_cell.length_a   1.000
_cell.length_b   1.000
_cell.length_c   1.000
_cell.angle_alpha   90.00
_cell.angle_beta   90.00
_cell.angle_gamma   90.00
#
_symmetry.space_group_name_H-M   'P 1'
#
loop_
_entity.id
_entity.type
_entity.pdbx_description
1 polymer ?
#
loop_
_entity_poly.entity_id
_entity_poly.type
_entity_poly.pdbx_seq_one_letter_code
_entity_poly.pdbx_strand_id
1 'polypeptide(L)'
;MFSGDIELTPKWKVGFSSGYDIKSKGFSYTQLRFSRDLDSWKLNFNWVPFGDRQTYYFFIGVKSSMLSDLKYDKRQVPDRRLF
;
A
#
# COMPACT_ATOMS: atom_id res chain seq x y z
N MET A 1 11.28 11.60 -10.32
CA MET A 1 10.33 10.57 -9.80
C MET A 1 9.06 10.69 -10.62
N PHE A 2 8.39 9.58 -10.92
CA PHE A 2 7.14 9.55 -11.68
C PHE A 2 6.08 8.81 -10.88
N SER A 3 4.85 9.32 -10.91
CA SER A 3 3.71 8.76 -10.17
C SER A 3 2.43 8.96 -10.95
N GLY A 4 1.46 8.08 -10.74
CA GLY A 4 0.13 8.21 -11.30
C GLY A 4 -0.90 7.52 -10.43
N ASP A 5 -2.11 8.06 -10.40
CA ASP A 5 -3.25 7.47 -9.73
C ASP A 5 -4.38 7.29 -10.75
N ILE A 6 -4.97 6.11 -10.79
CA ILE A 6 -5.97 5.68 -11.76
C ILE A 6 -7.13 5.03 -11.00
N GLU A 7 -8.35 5.38 -11.37
CA GLU A 7 -9.55 4.68 -10.91
C GLU A 7 -9.82 3.51 -11.87
N LEU A 8 -9.46 2.28 -11.47
CA LEU A 8 -9.59 1.11 -12.35
C LEU A 8 -11.06 0.77 -12.64
N THR A 9 -11.92 0.90 -11.62
CA THR A 9 -13.36 0.65 -11.68
C THR A 9 -14.02 1.43 -10.54
N PRO A 10 -15.36 1.64 -10.53
CA PRO A 10 -16.04 2.31 -9.42
C PRO A 10 -15.63 1.68 -8.10
N LYS A 11 -15.24 2.50 -7.12
CA LYS A 11 -14.73 2.11 -5.79
C LYS A 11 -13.31 1.51 -5.76
N TRP A 12 -12.62 1.30 -6.87
CA TRP A 12 -11.19 0.93 -6.89
C TRP A 12 -10.33 2.15 -7.24
N LYS A 13 -9.33 2.45 -6.43
CA LYS A 13 -8.27 3.43 -6.72
C LYS A 13 -6.93 2.74 -6.67
N VAL A 14 -6.13 2.91 -7.71
CA VAL A 14 -4.79 2.34 -7.80
C VAL A 14 -3.80 3.45 -8.08
N GLY A 15 -2.82 3.57 -7.21
CA GLY A 15 -1.72 4.52 -7.33
C GLY A 15 -0.42 3.78 -7.52
N PHE A 16 0.47 4.35 -8.31
CA PHE A 16 1.85 3.92 -8.38
C PHE A 16 2.77 5.13 -8.26
N SER A 17 3.93 4.92 -7.67
CA SER A 17 5.00 5.91 -7.66
C SER A 17 6.34 5.18 -7.73
N SER A 18 7.20 5.61 -8.63
CA SER A 18 8.54 5.07 -8.81
C SER A 18 9.50 6.20 -9.14
N GLY A 19 10.79 5.97 -8.99
CA GLY A 19 11.82 6.86 -9.51
C GLY A 19 12.79 6.06 -10.36
N TYR A 20 13.32 6.66 -11.40
CA TYR A 20 14.38 6.05 -12.21
C TYR A 20 15.66 6.84 -11.98
N ASP A 21 16.72 6.17 -11.56
CA ASP A 21 18.05 6.76 -11.45
C ASP A 21 18.89 6.36 -12.66
N ILE A 22 19.13 7.35 -13.53
CA ILE A 22 19.88 7.19 -14.78
C ILE A 22 21.35 6.85 -14.51
N LYS A 23 21.92 7.28 -13.37
CA LYS A 23 23.33 7.05 -13.03
C LYS A 23 23.59 5.64 -12.54
N SER A 24 22.71 5.11 -11.68
CA SER A 24 22.79 3.73 -11.19
C SER A 24 22.09 2.72 -12.11
N LYS A 25 21.49 3.19 -13.22
CA LYS A 25 20.72 2.38 -14.20
C LYS A 25 19.67 1.48 -13.52
N GLY A 26 19.05 1.98 -12.46
CA GLY A 26 18.15 1.21 -11.61
C GLY A 26 16.82 1.91 -11.36
N PHE A 27 15.77 1.10 -11.16
CA PHE A 27 14.56 1.59 -10.54
C PHE A 27 14.83 1.85 -9.06
N SER A 28 14.61 3.09 -8.64
CA SER A 28 14.62 3.49 -7.23
C SER A 28 13.29 3.10 -6.57
N TYR A 29 13.04 3.65 -5.36
CA TYR A 29 11.86 3.34 -4.54
C TYR A 29 10.57 3.32 -5.35
N THR A 30 10.00 2.11 -5.48
CA THR A 30 8.76 1.85 -6.21
C THR A 30 7.68 1.43 -5.23
N GLN A 31 6.54 2.07 -5.29
CA GLN A 31 5.41 1.85 -4.38
C GLN A 31 4.13 1.74 -5.18
N LEU A 32 3.37 0.69 -4.89
CA LEU A 32 2.05 0.41 -5.43
C LEU A 32 1.03 0.59 -4.32
N ARG A 33 -0.04 1.32 -4.59
CA ARG A 33 -1.13 1.63 -3.66
C ARG A 33 -2.43 1.14 -4.28
N PHE A 34 -3.20 0.39 -3.53
CA PHE A 34 -4.51 -0.07 -3.93
C PHE A 34 -5.48 0.30 -2.81
N SER A 35 -6.58 0.96 -3.16
CA SER A 35 -7.65 1.28 -2.24
C SER A 35 -8.95 0.78 -2.84
N ARG A 36 -9.72 0.03 -2.06
CA ARG A 36 -11.04 -0.46 -2.47
C ARG A 36 -12.07 -0.08 -1.42
N ASP A 37 -13.09 0.61 -1.89
CA ASP A 37 -14.29 0.88 -1.13
C ASP A 37 -15.27 -0.30 -1.29
N LEU A 38 -15.69 -0.87 -0.16
CA LEU A 38 -16.66 -1.96 -0.06
C LEU A 38 -17.92 -1.51 0.69
N ASP A 39 -18.31 -0.24 0.51
CA ASP A 39 -19.43 0.44 1.16
C ASP A 39 -19.26 0.60 2.67
N SER A 40 -19.52 -0.44 3.45
CA SER A 40 -19.33 -0.45 4.91
C SER A 40 -17.88 -0.70 5.30
N TRP A 41 -17.04 -1.20 4.40
CA TRP A 41 -15.64 -1.54 4.66
C TRP A 41 -14.71 -0.76 3.73
N LYS A 42 -13.49 -0.50 4.20
CA LYS A 42 -12.39 0.05 3.40
C LYS A 42 -11.21 -0.89 3.41
N LEU A 43 -10.69 -1.15 2.22
CA LEU A 43 -9.47 -1.90 1.98
C LEU A 43 -8.38 -0.94 1.51
N ASN A 44 -7.19 -1.07 2.09
CA ASN A 44 -5.98 -0.39 1.61
C ASN A 44 -4.83 -1.38 1.59
N PHE A 45 -4.15 -1.46 0.46
CA PHE A 45 -2.95 -2.26 0.29
C PHE A 45 -1.85 -1.38 -0.28
N ASN A 46 -0.72 -1.31 0.40
CA ASN A 46 0.44 -0.50 0.00
C ASN A 46 1.66 -1.42 -0.05
N TRP A 47 2.37 -1.43 -1.16
CA TRP A 47 3.39 -2.44 -1.44
C TRP A 47 4.61 -1.81 -2.10
N VAL A 48 5.78 -2.06 -1.52
CA VAL A 48 7.10 -1.78 -2.10
C VAL A 48 7.69 -3.13 -2.50
N PRO A 49 7.65 -3.49 -3.80
CA PRO A 49 7.96 -4.84 -4.27
C PRO A 49 9.45 -5.21 -4.26
N PHE A 50 10.35 -4.22 -4.34
CA PHE A 50 11.79 -4.45 -4.47
C PHE A 50 12.61 -3.29 -3.89
N GLY A 51 13.92 -3.54 -3.68
CA GLY A 51 14.88 -2.60 -3.08
C GLY A 51 15.06 -2.82 -1.57
N ASP A 52 15.96 -2.05 -0.95
CA ASP A 52 16.37 -2.24 0.46
C ASP A 52 15.24 -2.03 1.48
N ARG A 53 14.14 -1.38 1.06
CA ARG A 53 12.96 -1.09 1.88
C ARG A 53 11.72 -1.85 1.40
N GLN A 54 11.90 -3.08 0.92
CA GLN A 54 10.79 -3.95 0.56
C GLN A 54 9.84 -4.12 1.75
N THR A 55 8.59 -3.71 1.58
CA THR A 55 7.58 -3.70 2.63
C THR A 55 6.19 -3.83 2.03
N TYR A 56 5.25 -4.30 2.82
CA TYR A 56 3.85 -4.23 2.46
C TYR A 56 3.01 -3.89 3.69
N TYR A 57 1.88 -3.23 3.44
CA TYR A 57 0.92 -2.87 4.44
C TYR A 57 -0.48 -3.15 3.89
N PHE A 58 -1.21 -4.02 4.56
CA PHE A 58 -2.60 -4.33 4.25
C PHE A 58 -3.47 -3.89 5.41
N PHE A 59 -4.59 -3.24 5.08
CA PHE A 59 -5.56 -2.77 6.04
C PHE A 59 -6.96 -3.05 5.51
N ILE A 60 -7.79 -3.65 6.37
CA ILE A 60 -9.23 -3.79 6.15
C ILE A 60 -9.95 -3.30 7.41
N GLY A 61 -10.95 -2.44 7.26
CA GLY A 61 -11.72 -1.98 8.42
C GLY A 61 -13.06 -1.38 8.04
N VAL A 62 -13.99 -1.41 8.99
CA VAL A 62 -15.33 -0.84 8.84
C VAL A 62 -15.22 0.70 8.82
N LYS A 63 -16.01 1.37 7.98
CA LYS A 63 -16.03 2.84 7.86
C LYS A 63 -16.79 3.54 8.99
N SER A 64 -17.75 2.86 9.61
CA SER A 64 -18.65 3.40 10.63
C SER A 64 -18.05 3.31 12.04
N SER A 65 -18.15 4.40 12.79
CA SER A 65 -17.81 4.48 14.22
C SER A 65 -18.79 3.73 15.13
N MET A 66 -19.99 3.35 14.64
CA MET A 66 -20.98 2.58 15.41
C MET A 66 -20.63 1.09 15.57
N LEU A 67 -19.64 0.57 14.84
CA LEU A 67 -19.23 -0.85 14.88
C LEU A 67 -17.69 -0.96 15.00
N SER A 68 -17.12 -0.25 15.97
CA SER A 68 -15.68 -0.25 16.26
C SER A 68 -15.16 -1.58 16.86
N ASP A 69 -16.06 -2.51 17.19
CA ASP A 69 -15.76 -3.72 17.99
C ASP A 69 -15.11 -4.86 17.19
N LEU A 70 -15.12 -4.77 15.84
CA LEU A 70 -14.55 -5.78 14.94
C LEU A 70 -13.39 -5.22 14.10
N LYS A 71 -12.50 -4.44 14.70
CA LYS A 71 -11.29 -3.93 14.03
C LYS A 71 -10.19 -5.01 14.05
N TYR A 72 -9.96 -5.67 12.93
CA TYR A 72 -8.80 -6.56 12.73
C TYR A 72 -7.63 -5.78 12.10
N ASP A 73 -6.54 -5.58 12.83
CA ASP A 73 -5.33 -4.87 12.40
C ASP A 73 -4.13 -5.84 12.43
N LYS A 74 -3.63 -6.24 11.25
CA LYS A 74 -2.45 -7.10 11.12
C LYS A 74 -1.36 -6.34 10.39
N ARG A 75 -0.34 -5.91 11.14
CA ARG A 75 0.86 -5.26 10.61
C ARG A 75 2.01 -6.26 10.62
N GLN A 76 2.57 -6.60 9.46
CA GLN A 76 3.86 -7.29 9.43
C GLN A 76 4.94 -6.23 9.69
N VAL A 77 5.64 -6.38 10.82
CA VAL A 77 6.85 -5.60 11.11
C VAL A 77 8.03 -6.21 10.31
N PRO A 78 8.97 -5.38 9.82
CA PRO A 78 10.19 -5.87 9.21
C PRO A 78 10.93 -6.79 10.17
N ASP A 79 11.54 -7.84 9.64
CA ASP A 79 12.28 -8.83 10.43
C ASP A 79 13.37 -8.13 11.26
N ARG A 80 13.36 -8.33 12.58
CA ARG A 80 14.43 -7.81 13.44
C ARG A 80 15.67 -8.63 13.11
N ARG A 81 16.56 -8.06 12.29
CA ARG A 81 17.93 -8.55 12.19
C ARG A 81 18.59 -8.42 13.56
N LEU A 82 18.56 -9.50 14.32
CA LEU A 82 19.34 -9.70 15.54
C LEU A 82 20.77 -10.03 15.10
N PHE A 83 21.58 -9.01 14.84
CA PHE A 83 23.03 -9.13 14.74
C PHE A 83 23.66 -7.94 15.48
#